data_AF-A0A8X6QZ81-F1
#
_entry.id   AF-A0A8X6QZ81-F1
#
_cell.length_a   1.000
_cell.length_b   1.000
_cell.length_c   1.000
_cell.angle_alpha   90.00
_cell.angle_beta   90.00
_cell.angle_gamma   90.00
#
_symmetry.space_group_name_H-M   'P 1'
#
loop_
_entity.id
_entity.type
_entity.pdbx_description
1 polymer ?
#
loop_
_entity_poly.entity_id
_entity_poly.type
_entity_poly.pdbx_seq_one_letter_code
_entity_poly.pdbx_strand_id
1 'polypeptide(L)'
;MESWTFTAADVSNTMEESNLQKILESLKSKGFLQATLEDAEIVHYVCTVISVRGALLVSICLSSLLRRMGKEDVTIAIDGSLFKHHPKYDKYMEKFIATLAPNQKFQLILAEDGSGKGAGLVAAVVTSLDASLLHS
;
A
#
# COMPACT_ATOMS: atom_id res chain seq x y z
N MET A 1 -11.03 5.85 29.34
CA MET A 1 -10.10 6.29 28.28
C MET A 1 -10.84 6.16 26.97
N GLU A 2 -10.94 7.23 26.20
CA GLU A 2 -11.35 7.10 24.80
C GLU A 2 -10.32 6.22 24.07
N SER A 3 -10.78 5.34 23.19
CA SER A 3 -9.90 4.49 22.39
C SER A 3 -9.17 5.35 21.37
N TRP A 4 -7.86 5.51 21.52
CA TRP A 4 -7.04 6.13 20.48
C TRP A 4 -6.82 5.15 19.32
N THR A 5 -6.58 5.68 18.13
CA THR A 5 -6.28 4.89 16.94
C THR A 5 -5.01 5.38 16.26
N PHE A 6 -4.28 4.43 15.67
CA PHE A 6 -3.11 4.69 14.83
C PHE A 6 -3.39 4.14 13.44
N THR A 7 -3.57 5.04 12.48
CA THR A 7 -4.02 4.74 11.13
C THR A 7 -2.85 4.63 10.16
N ALA A 8 -3.12 4.15 8.94
CA ALA A 8 -2.13 4.19 7.86
C ALA A 8 -1.66 5.62 7.52
N ALA A 9 -2.52 6.63 7.75
CA ALA A 9 -2.15 8.03 7.61
C ALA A 9 -1.13 8.45 8.67
N ASP A 10 -1.33 8.02 9.93
CA ASP A 10 -0.37 8.28 11.01
C ASP A 10 1.00 7.67 10.69
N VAL A 11 1.03 6.41 10.22
CA VAL A 11 2.27 5.76 9.76
C VAL A 11 2.92 6.57 8.65
N SER A 12 2.16 6.96 7.62
CA SER A 12 2.71 7.70 6.47
C SER A 12 3.29 9.05 6.87
N ASN A 13 2.60 9.78 7.76
CA ASN A 13 3.01 11.09 8.25
C ASN A 13 4.29 11.05 9.10
N THR A 14 4.59 9.90 9.71
CA THR A 14 5.82 9.72 10.49
C THR A 14 7.06 9.50 9.63
N MET A 15 6.96 9.30 8.32
CA MET A 15 8.10 8.90 7.46
C MET A 15 8.92 10.06 6.89
N GLU A 16 8.53 11.29 7.18
CA GLU A 16 9.32 12.47 6.89
C GLU A 16 10.30 12.71 8.04
N GLU A 17 11.60 12.45 7.83
CA GLU A 17 12.64 12.55 8.87
C GLU A 17 12.79 13.96 9.46
N SER A 18 12.43 15.01 8.71
CA SER A 18 12.43 16.40 9.17
C SER A 18 11.26 16.76 10.10
N ASN A 19 10.45 15.78 10.52
CA ASN A 19 9.12 16.01 11.07
C ASN A 19 8.90 15.53 12.51
N LEU A 20 9.97 15.27 13.29
CA LEU A 20 9.84 14.81 14.69
C LEU A 20 8.90 15.70 15.52
N GLN A 21 8.93 17.02 15.27
CA GLN A 21 8.02 17.97 15.89
C GLN A 21 6.54 17.73 15.52
N LYS A 22 6.24 17.42 14.26
CA LYS A 22 4.87 17.08 13.84
C LYS A 22 4.42 15.72 14.36
N ILE A 23 5.33 14.75 14.47
CA ILE A 23 5.04 13.45 15.11
C ILE A 23 4.66 13.69 16.56
N LEU A 24 5.45 14.50 17.28
CA LEU A 24 5.18 14.90 18.66
C LEU A 24 3.82 15.63 18.80
N GLU A 25 3.52 16.57 17.91
CA GLU A 25 2.22 17.26 17.88
C GLU A 25 1.06 16.29 17.62
N SER A 26 1.23 15.33 16.71
CA SER A 26 0.24 14.28 16.45
C SER A 26 0.00 13.41 17.69
N LEU A 27 1.07 13.00 18.38
CA LEU A 27 0.96 12.26 19.65
C LEU A 27 0.21 13.07 20.71
N LYS A 28 0.55 14.35 20.88
CA LYS A 28 -0.15 15.23 21.83
C LYS A 28 -1.62 15.42 21.48
N SER A 29 -1.95 15.54 20.18
CA SER A 29 -3.33 15.65 19.70
C SER A 29 -4.18 14.41 20.00
N LYS A 30 -3.54 13.24 20.10
CA LYS A 30 -4.16 11.96 20.45
C LYS A 30 -4.22 11.69 21.96
N GLY A 31 -3.84 12.65 22.79
CA GLY A 31 -3.92 12.56 24.26
C GLY A 31 -2.61 12.24 24.97
N PHE A 32 -1.51 12.03 24.25
CA PHE A 32 -0.18 11.79 24.84
C PHE A 32 0.51 13.11 25.22
N LEU A 33 -0.07 13.85 26.17
CA LEU A 33 0.35 15.22 26.52
C LEU A 33 1.81 15.31 27.02
N GLN A 34 2.31 14.23 27.64
CA GLN A 34 3.66 14.12 28.17
C GLN A 34 4.66 13.52 27.16
N ALA A 35 4.26 13.32 25.91
CA ALA A 35 5.17 12.85 24.87
C ALA A 35 6.36 13.81 24.71
N THR A 36 7.51 13.23 24.44
CA THR A 36 8.80 13.90 24.26
C THR A 36 9.29 13.74 22.82
N LEU A 37 10.39 14.44 22.48
CA LEU A 37 11.04 14.24 21.19
C LEU A 37 11.63 12.83 21.05
N GLU A 38 12.10 12.23 22.14
CA GLU A 38 12.59 10.85 22.17
C GLU A 38 11.46 9.85 21.83
N ASP A 39 10.25 10.08 22.37
CA ASP A 39 9.08 9.27 21.99
C ASP A 39 8.75 9.39 20.50
N ALA A 40 8.88 10.60 19.93
CA ALA A 40 8.67 10.83 18.50
C ALA A 40 9.71 10.10 17.64
N GLU A 41 10.98 10.05 18.06
CA GLU A 41 12.04 9.27 17.41
C GLU A 41 11.75 7.76 17.44
N ILE A 42 11.29 7.25 18.58
CA ILE A 42 10.89 5.84 18.73
C ILE A 42 9.72 5.53 17.81
N VAL A 43 8.70 6.40 17.76
CA VAL A 43 7.54 6.22 16.87
C VAL A 43 7.96 6.22 15.40
N HIS A 44 8.84 7.16 14.99
CA HIS A 44 9.40 7.19 13.64
C HIS A 44 10.13 5.87 13.32
N TYR A 45 10.98 5.38 14.22
CA TYR A 45 11.72 4.14 14.05
C TYR A 45 10.78 2.94 13.90
N VAL A 46 9.82 2.79 14.82
CA VAL A 46 8.84 1.69 14.78
C VAL A 46 8.04 1.73 13.48
N CYS A 47 7.54 2.91 13.10
CA CYS A 47 6.79 3.08 11.86
C CYS A 47 7.64 2.72 10.62
N THR A 48 8.93 3.04 10.64
CA THR A 48 9.86 2.68 9.55
C THR A 48 9.98 1.15 9.46
N VAL A 49 10.23 0.48 10.58
CA VAL A 49 10.40 -0.97 10.63
C VAL A 49 9.13 -1.70 10.19
N ILE A 50 7.95 -1.29 10.66
CA ILE A 50 6.69 -1.93 10.27
C ILE A 50 6.37 -1.70 8.80
N SER A 51 6.66 -0.53 8.24
CA SER A 51 6.43 -0.23 6.82
C SER A 51 7.33 -1.06 5.92
N VAL A 52 8.62 -1.18 6.25
CA VAL A 52 9.57 -2.04 5.52
C VAL A 52 9.12 -3.50 5.59
N ARG A 53 8.73 -3.99 6.77
CA ARG A 53 8.24 -5.37 6.95
C ARG A 53 6.96 -5.62 6.15
N GLY A 54 6.01 -4.69 6.20
CA GLY A 54 4.75 -4.77 5.45
C GLY A 54 4.99 -4.86 3.94
N ALA A 55 5.83 -3.97 3.41
CA ALA A 55 6.21 -3.97 2.00
C ALA A 55 6.90 -5.27 1.59
N LEU A 56 7.80 -5.81 2.42
CA LEU A 56 8.48 -7.09 2.15
C LEU A 56 7.50 -8.26 2.07
N LEU A 57 6.60 -8.40 3.04
CA LEU A 57 5.64 -9.52 3.08
C LEU A 57 4.73 -9.52 1.86
N VAL A 58 4.18 -8.36 1.48
CA VAL A 58 3.36 -8.24 0.26
C VAL A 58 4.20 -8.54 -0.99
N SER A 59 5.44 -8.07 -1.04
CA SER A 59 6.35 -8.30 -2.16
C SER A 59 6.71 -9.78 -2.36
N ILE A 60 6.84 -10.54 -1.27
CA ILE A 60 7.04 -12.01 -1.34
C ILE A 60 5.86 -12.68 -2.03
N CYS A 61 4.64 -12.30 -1.66
CA CYS A 61 3.43 -12.82 -2.27
C CYS A 61 3.36 -12.45 -3.77
N LEU A 62 3.55 -11.18 -4.10
CA LEU A 62 3.52 -10.71 -5.49
C LEU A 62 4.60 -11.37 -6.35
N SER A 63 5.83 -11.48 -5.85
CA SER A 63 6.92 -12.15 -6.56
C SER A 63 6.62 -13.61 -6.85
N SER A 64 5.95 -14.29 -5.92
CA SER A 64 5.52 -15.68 -6.10
C SER A 64 4.44 -15.81 -7.17
N LEU A 65 3.50 -14.86 -7.24
CA LEU A 65 2.51 -14.79 -8.31
C LEU A 65 3.15 -14.51 -9.68
N LEU A 66 4.04 -13.51 -9.77
CA LEU A 66 4.76 -13.17 -11.01
C LEU A 66 5.46 -14.40 -11.59
N ARG A 67 6.28 -15.09 -10.78
CA ARG A 67 6.98 -16.31 -11.22
C ARG A 67 6.02 -17.42 -11.65
N ARG A 68 4.85 -17.53 -11.03
CA ARG A 68 3.84 -18.55 -11.37
C ARG A 68 3.08 -18.21 -12.65
N MET A 69 2.82 -16.93 -12.92
CA MET A 69 2.11 -16.48 -14.11
C MET A 69 2.89 -16.73 -15.40
N GLY A 70 4.23 -16.67 -15.33
CA GLY A 70 5.10 -16.92 -16.49
C GLY A 70 4.86 -15.94 -17.64
N LYS A 71 4.51 -14.69 -17.32
CA LYS A 71 4.27 -13.61 -18.29
C LYS A 71 5.50 -12.71 -18.37
N GLU A 72 5.83 -12.25 -19.57
CA GLU A 72 7.05 -11.47 -19.80
C GLU A 72 6.98 -10.04 -19.25
N ASP A 73 5.78 -9.45 -19.18
CA ASP A 73 5.54 -8.09 -18.71
C ASP A 73 4.20 -8.02 -17.95
N VAL A 74 4.23 -7.56 -16.70
CA VAL A 74 3.07 -7.57 -15.80
C VAL A 74 2.89 -6.20 -15.14
N THR A 75 1.70 -5.64 -15.32
CA THR A 75 1.27 -4.46 -14.54
C THR A 75 0.51 -4.90 -13.30
N ILE A 76 0.97 -4.46 -12.13
CA ILE A 76 0.33 -4.72 -10.83
C ILE A 76 -0.41 -3.45 -10.43
N ALA A 77 -1.74 -3.49 -10.54
CA ALA A 77 -2.61 -2.42 -10.05
C ALA A 77 -2.81 -2.54 -8.54
N ILE A 78 -2.48 -1.46 -7.81
CA ILE A 78 -2.55 -1.39 -6.35
C ILE A 78 -3.50 -0.27 -5.96
N ASP A 79 -4.42 -0.57 -5.03
CA ASP A 79 -5.25 0.40 -4.35
C ASP A 79 -4.98 0.31 -2.84
N GLY A 80 -5.08 1.44 -2.14
CA GLY A 80 -4.86 1.52 -0.70
C GLY A 80 -4.16 2.81 -0.29
N SER A 81 -4.64 3.42 0.79
CA SER A 81 -4.11 4.68 1.33
C SER A 81 -2.64 4.60 1.74
N LEU A 82 -2.17 3.45 2.23
CA LEU A 82 -0.76 3.28 2.59
C LEU A 82 0.13 3.34 1.35
N PHE A 83 -0.19 2.58 0.30
CA PHE A 83 0.57 2.63 -0.96
C PHE A 83 0.52 4.02 -1.59
N LYS A 84 -0.63 4.69 -1.53
CA LYS A 84 -0.83 6.03 -2.11
C LYS A 84 -0.09 7.16 -1.39
N HIS A 85 -0.06 7.16 -0.06
CA HIS A 85 0.41 8.32 0.72
C HIS A 85 1.76 8.09 1.41
N HIS A 86 2.22 6.86 1.55
CA HIS A 86 3.48 6.58 2.23
C HIS A 86 4.67 6.85 1.30
N PRO A 87 5.61 7.74 1.66
CA PRO A 87 6.60 8.33 0.74
C PRO A 87 7.66 7.36 0.19
N LYS A 88 7.78 6.18 0.80
CA LYS A 88 8.81 5.16 0.48
C LYS A 88 8.21 3.77 0.17
N TYR A 89 6.89 3.59 0.22
CA TYR A 89 6.31 2.23 0.22
C TYR A 89 6.38 1.54 -1.14
N ASP A 90 6.10 2.29 -2.20
CA ASP A 90 6.32 1.91 -3.60
C ASP A 90 7.76 1.43 -3.83
N LYS A 91 8.76 2.24 -3.42
CA LYS A 91 10.19 1.94 -3.58
C LYS A 91 10.61 0.70 -2.83
N TYR A 92 10.09 0.48 -1.61
CA TYR A 92 10.33 -0.76 -0.88
C TYR A 92 9.79 -1.96 -1.64
N MET A 93 8.56 -1.87 -2.14
CA MET A 93 7.95 -2.96 -2.91
C MET A 93 8.70 -3.24 -4.20
N GLU A 94 9.02 -2.22 -5.00
CA GLU A 94 9.80 -2.37 -6.23
C GLU A 94 11.14 -3.06 -5.97
N LYS A 95 11.88 -2.59 -4.95
CA LYS A 95 13.15 -3.19 -4.56
C LYS A 95 13.00 -4.65 -4.17
N PHE A 96 12.02 -4.97 -3.32
CA PHE A 96 11.84 -6.34 -2.84
C PHE A 96 11.37 -7.28 -3.94
N ILE A 97 10.43 -6.86 -4.79
CA ILE A 97 9.95 -7.67 -5.90
C ILE A 97 11.07 -7.91 -6.92
N ALA A 98 11.83 -6.88 -7.29
CA ALA A 98 12.97 -7.02 -8.19
C ALA A 98 14.04 -7.97 -7.63
N THR A 99 14.24 -7.97 -6.30
CA THR A 99 15.18 -8.89 -5.64
C THR A 99 14.66 -10.34 -5.63
N LEU A 100 13.36 -10.54 -5.41
CA LEU A 100 12.75 -11.86 -5.25
C LEU A 100 12.31 -12.50 -6.59
N ALA A 101 12.12 -11.71 -7.64
CA ALA A 101 11.75 -12.14 -8.98
C ALA A 101 12.59 -11.41 -10.06
N PRO A 102 13.94 -11.58 -10.05
CA PRO A 102 14.85 -10.77 -10.88
C PRO A 102 14.65 -10.95 -12.40
N ASN A 103 14.05 -12.06 -12.83
CA ASN A 103 13.81 -12.37 -14.24
C ASN A 103 12.39 -11.99 -14.71
N GLN A 104 11.61 -11.28 -13.90
CA GLN A 104 10.23 -10.89 -14.24
C GLN A 104 10.18 -9.37 -14.42
N LYS A 105 9.72 -8.91 -15.58
CA LYS A 105 9.44 -7.47 -15.77
C LYS A 105 8.08 -7.16 -15.17
N PHE A 106 8.02 -6.10 -14.38
CA PHE A 106 6.79 -5.64 -13.78
C PHE A 106 6.81 -4.12 -13.60
N GLN A 107 5.63 -3.56 -13.41
CA GLN A 107 5.46 -2.19 -12.95
C GLN A 107 4.30 -2.11 -11.94
N LEU A 108 4.41 -1.21 -10.97
CA LEU A 108 3.35 -0.93 -10.01
C LEU A 108 2.59 0.31 -10.46
N ILE A 109 1.26 0.25 -10.46
CA ILE A 109 0.41 1.41 -10.75
C ILE A 109 -0.60 1.63 -9.62
N LEU A 110 -0.87 2.89 -9.29
CA LEU A 110 -1.96 3.25 -8.37
C LEU A 110 -3.29 3.19 -9.13
N ALA A 111 -4.24 2.41 -8.63
CA ALA A 111 -5.59 2.35 -9.17
C ALA A 111 -6.46 3.44 -8.51
N GLU A 112 -6.87 4.46 -9.26
CA GLU A 112 -7.68 5.57 -8.72
C GLU A 112 -9.14 5.20 -8.39
N ASP A 113 -9.72 4.30 -9.19
CA ASP A 113 -11.08 3.75 -9.02
C ASP A 113 -11.13 2.36 -9.68
N GLY A 114 -10.31 1.45 -9.15
CA GLY A 114 -10.19 0.10 -9.70
C GLY A 114 -11.47 -0.72 -9.51
N SER A 115 -12.08 -0.62 -8.31
CA SER A 115 -13.21 -1.45 -7.92
C SER A 115 -14.52 -1.08 -8.65
N GLY A 116 -14.82 0.21 -8.79
CA GLY A 116 -16.00 0.68 -9.50
C GLY A 116 -15.95 0.37 -10.99
N LYS A 117 -14.84 0.71 -11.65
CA LYS A 117 -14.62 0.44 -13.07
C LYS A 117 -14.58 -1.05 -13.39
N GLY A 118 -13.93 -1.84 -12.53
CA GLY A 118 -13.86 -3.29 -12.68
C GLY A 118 -15.23 -3.95 -12.57
N ALA A 119 -16.03 -3.58 -11.56
CA ALA A 119 -17.38 -4.10 -11.39
C ALA A 119 -18.30 -3.73 -12.56
N GLY A 120 -18.23 -2.49 -13.04
CA GLY A 120 -18.99 -2.04 -14.21
C GLY A 120 -18.63 -2.79 -15.49
N LEU A 121 -17.33 -3.04 -15.72
CA LEU A 121 -16.87 -3.83 -16.87
C LEU A 121 -17.38 -5.27 -16.81
N VAL A 122 -17.28 -5.92 -15.65
CA VAL A 122 -17.77 -7.30 -15.47
C VAL A 122 -19.28 -7.36 -15.72
N ALA A 123 -20.05 -6.41 -15.16
CA ALA A 123 -21.50 -6.34 -15.40
C ALA A 123 -21.83 -6.18 -16.90
N ALA A 124 -21.14 -5.28 -17.61
CA ALA A 124 -21.34 -5.08 -19.04
C ALA A 124 -21.02 -6.34 -19.87
N VAL A 125 -19.95 -7.07 -19.53
CA VAL A 125 -19.59 -8.33 -20.18
C VAL A 125 -20.69 -9.38 -19.96
N VAL A 126 -21.16 -9.57 -18.72
CA VAL A 126 -22.25 -10.52 -18.41
C VAL A 126 -23.51 -10.18 -19.19
N THR A 127 -23.94 -8.90 -19.18
CA THR A 127 -25.13 -8.46 -19.93
C THR A 127 -24.97 -8.69 -21.44
N SER A 128 -23.77 -8.49 -22.01
CA SER A 128 -23.53 -8.73 -23.44
C SER A 128 -23.61 -10.21 -23.82
N LEU A 129 -23.16 -11.10 -22.93
CA LEU A 129 -23.24 -12.55 -23.13
C LEU A 129 -24.69 -13.03 -23.04
N ASP A 130 -25.45 -12.54 -22.06
CA ASP A 130 -26.88 -12.86 -21.90
C ASP A 130 -27.70 -12.43 -23.12
N ALA A 131 -27.44 -11.23 -23.66
CA ALA A 131 -28.09 -10.75 -24.88
C ALA A 131 -27.73 -11.61 -26.10
N SER A 132 -26.51 -12.12 -26.17
CA SER A 132 -26.05 -12.99 -27.26
C SER A 132 -26.71 -14.37 -27.21
N LEU A 133 -26.96 -14.91 -26.01
CA LEU A 133 -27.67 -16.17 -25.79
C LEU A 133 -29.18 -16.09 -26.11
N LEU A 134 -29.78 -14.90 -26.06
CA LEU A 134 -31.18 -14.68 -26.43
C LEU A 134 -31.40 -14.52 -27.95
N HIS A 135 -30.33 -14.29 -28.71
CA HIS A 135 -30.35 -14.13 -30.17
C HIS A 135 -29.79 -15.36 -30.94
N SER A 136 -29.51 -16.46 -30.25
CA SER A 136 -29.14 -17.77 -30.82
C SER A 136 -30.26 -18.80 -30.64
#